data_AF-A0A7H4P8M0-F1
#
_entry.id   AF-A0A7H4P8M0-F1
#
_cell.length_a   1.000
_cell.length_b   1.000
_cell.length_c   1.000
_cell.angle_alpha   90.00
_cell.angle_beta   90.00
_cell.angle_gamma   90.00
#
_symmetry.space_group_name_H-M   'P 1'
#
loop_
_entity.id
_entity.type
_entity.pdbx_description
1 polymer ?
#
loop_
_entity_poly.entity_id
_entity_poly.type
_entity_poly.pdbx_seq_one_letter_code
_entity_poly.pdbx_strand_id
1 'polypeptide(L)'
;MLIGMMLAAWRAGRMSRHGGQAFFRASGDLHAATTQVSVNYLRYASVGRFASPLLHFSHALQRGRRIEPAVEALLAMGHTSGADTLLGFWLAQHII
;
A
#
# COMPACT_ATOMS: atom_id res chain seq x y z
N MET A 1 5.70 2.98 -3.53
CA MET A 1 4.78 4.13 -3.65
C MET A 1 3.32 3.71 -3.81
N LEU A 2 2.93 3.10 -4.93
CA LEU A 2 1.52 2.78 -5.23
C LEU A 2 0.81 1.96 -4.13
N ILE A 3 1.49 0.97 -3.54
CA ILE A 3 0.95 0.18 -2.41
C ILE A 3 0.51 1.06 -1.23
N GLY A 4 1.30 2.08 -0.90
CA GLY A 4 0.99 3.02 0.18
C GLY A 4 -0.23 3.88 -0.16
N MET A 5 -0.31 4.35 -1.40
CA MET A 5 -1.45 5.13 -1.88
C MET A 5 -2.74 4.30 -1.85
N MET A 6 -2.67 3.04 -2.26
CA MET A 6 -3.81 2.12 -2.20
C MET A 6 -4.23 1.84 -0.75
N LEU A 7 -3.29 1.64 0.17
CA LEU A 7 -3.61 1.47 1.59
C LEU A 7 -4.38 2.69 2.13
N ALA A 8 -3.91 3.90 1.83
CA ALA A 8 -4.61 5.13 2.23
C ALA A 8 -6.02 5.21 1.60
N ALA A 9 -6.15 4.89 0.31
CA ALA A 9 -7.44 4.89 -0.39
C ALA A 9 -8.46 3.90 0.19
N TRP A 10 -8.02 2.68 0.51
CA TRP A 10 -8.85 1.69 1.20
C TRP A 10 -9.26 2.16 2.59
N ARG A 11 -8.33 2.76 3.33
CA ARG A 11 -8.57 3.27 4.69
C ARG A 11 -9.52 4.45 4.72
N ALA A 12 -9.49 5.29 3.70
CA ALA A 12 -10.40 6.41 3.53
C ALA A 12 -11.76 6.00 2.91
N GLY A 13 -11.98 4.72 2.61
CA GLY A 13 -13.19 4.24 1.93
C GLY A 13 -13.32 4.72 0.48
N ARG A 14 -12.26 5.28 -0.12
CA ARG A 14 -12.24 5.80 -1.50
C ARG A 14 -11.85 4.77 -2.55
N MET A 15 -11.43 3.57 -2.11
CA MET A 15 -11.22 2.42 -2.98
C MET A 15 -12.11 1.27 -2.55
N SER A 16 -12.72 0.62 -3.54
CA SER A 16 -13.49 -0.63 -3.37
C SER A 16 -12.79 -1.78 -4.10
N ARG A 17 -13.20 -3.01 -3.81
CA ARG A 17 -12.67 -4.21 -4.48
C ARG A 17 -12.85 -4.14 -5.99
N HIS A 18 -14.02 -3.70 -6.45
CA HIS A 18 -14.29 -3.53 -7.87
C HIS A 18 -13.45 -2.41 -8.48
N GLY A 19 -13.31 -1.27 -7.79
CA GLY A 19 -12.47 -0.16 -8.24
C GLY A 19 -10.99 -0.54 -8.39
N GLY A 20 -10.42 -1.25 -7.41
CA GLY A 20 -9.02 -1.70 -7.46
C GLY A 20 -8.75 -2.69 -8.58
N GLN A 21 -9.66 -3.63 -8.83
CA GLN A 21 -9.55 -4.57 -9.95
C GLN A 21 -9.71 -3.88 -11.31
N ALA A 22 -10.65 -2.93 -11.42
CA ALA A 22 -10.85 -2.16 -12.64
C ALA A 22 -9.63 -1.30 -12.97
N PHE A 23 -9.05 -0.63 -11.97
CA PHE A 23 -7.83 0.16 -12.12
C PHE A 23 -6.69 -0.65 -12.77
N PHE A 24 -6.37 -1.83 -12.22
CA PHE A 24 -5.29 -2.65 -12.78
C PHE A 24 -5.63 -3.29 -14.12
N ARG A 25 -6.89 -3.59 -14.39
CA ARG A 25 -7.31 -4.05 -15.72
C ARG A 25 -7.06 -2.97 -16.78
N ALA A 26 -7.28 -1.71 -16.43
CA ALA A 26 -7.01 -0.57 -17.31
C ALA A 26 -5.50 -0.21 -17.40
N SER A 27 -4.66 -0.75 -16.51
CA SER A 27 -3.22 -0.41 -16.41
C SER A 27 -2.32 -1.22 -17.37
N GLY A 28 -2.86 -2.15 -18.14
CA GLY A 28 -2.07 -3.04 -19.00
C GLY A 28 -1.41 -4.19 -18.22
N ASP A 29 -0.37 -4.79 -18.80
CA ASP A 29 0.32 -5.93 -18.20
C ASP A 29 1.31 -5.49 -17.10
N LEU A 30 0.94 -5.76 -15.84
CA LEU A 30 1.80 -5.50 -14.69
C LEU A 30 3.11 -6.29 -14.71
N HIS A 31 3.15 -7.48 -15.33
CA HIS A 31 4.37 -8.29 -15.41
C HIS A 31 5.43 -7.64 -16.31
N ALA A 32 5.02 -6.86 -17.31
CA ALA A 32 5.92 -6.09 -18.14
C ALA A 32 6.43 -4.81 -17.42
N ALA A 33 5.72 -4.32 -16.41
CA ALA A 33 6.00 -3.05 -15.75
C ALA A 33 6.81 -3.18 -14.44
N THR A 34 6.83 -4.36 -13.81
CA THR A 34 7.50 -4.54 -12.52
C THR A 34 7.87 -6.00 -12.24
N THR A 35 8.51 -6.27 -11.10
CA THR A 35 8.91 -7.62 -10.71
C THR A 35 7.72 -8.46 -10.27
N GLN A 36 7.84 -9.79 -10.38
CA GLN A 36 6.80 -10.72 -9.93
C GLN A 36 6.36 -10.50 -8.47
N VAL A 37 7.31 -10.14 -7.60
CA VAL A 37 7.04 -9.83 -6.19
C VAL A 37 6.13 -8.60 -6.07
N SER A 38 6.45 -7.52 -6.79
CA SER A 38 5.63 -6.30 -6.83
C SER A 38 4.24 -6.55 -7.43
N VAL A 39 4.15 -7.36 -8.49
CA VAL A 39 2.87 -7.75 -9.10
C VAL A 39 1.96 -8.45 -8.07
N ASN A 40 2.51 -9.33 -7.24
CA ASN A 40 1.74 -10.02 -6.20
C ASN A 40 1.22 -9.03 -5.15
N TYR A 41 2.04 -8.10 -4.68
CA TYR A 41 1.59 -7.05 -3.76
C TYR A 41 0.47 -6.19 -4.35
N LEU A 42 0.58 -5.78 -5.62
CA LEU A 42 -0.44 -4.99 -6.30
C LEU A 42 -1.75 -5.76 -6.48
N ARG A 43 -1.68 -7.04 -6.84
CA ARG A 43 -2.86 -7.92 -6.92
C ARG A 43 -3.57 -8.06 -5.58
N TYR A 44 -2.83 -8.25 -4.48
CA TYR A 44 -3.45 -8.30 -3.16
C TYR A 44 -4.04 -6.94 -2.75
N ALA A 45 -3.32 -5.84 -2.98
CA ALA A 45 -3.80 -4.49 -2.67
C ALA A 45 -5.07 -4.14 -3.46
N SER A 46 -5.22 -4.67 -4.69
CA SER A 46 -6.43 -4.45 -5.52
C SER A 46 -7.72 -4.92 -4.87
N VAL A 47 -7.62 -5.86 -3.94
CA VAL A 47 -8.75 -6.43 -3.18
C VAL A 47 -8.69 -6.08 -1.69
N GLY A 48 -7.90 -5.07 -1.31
CA GLY A 48 -7.81 -4.58 0.06
C GLY A 48 -6.98 -5.46 0.99
N ARG A 49 -6.13 -6.34 0.44
CA ARG A 49 -5.21 -7.19 1.20
C ARG A 49 -3.81 -6.60 1.16
N PHE A 50 -3.18 -6.50 2.33
CA PHE A 50 -1.85 -5.90 2.47
C PHE A 50 -0.94 -6.78 3.32
N ALA A 51 0.36 -6.60 3.16
CA ALA A 51 1.36 -7.27 4.00
C ALA A 51 1.18 -6.91 5.47
N SER A 52 1.52 -7.84 6.38
CA SER A 52 1.36 -7.62 7.83
C SER A 52 2.01 -6.33 8.34
N PRO A 53 3.22 -5.92 7.91
CA PRO A 53 3.80 -4.65 8.37
C PRO A 53 2.97 -3.42 7.98
N LEU A 54 2.30 -3.45 6.82
CA LEU A 54 1.38 -2.38 6.39
C LEU A 54 0.12 -2.33 7.26
N LEU A 55 -0.42 -3.49 7.61
CA LEU A 55 -1.59 -3.58 8.49
C LEU A 55 -1.23 -3.12 9.91
N HIS A 56 -0.07 -3.52 10.43
CA HIS A 56 0.43 -3.07 11.73
C HIS A 56 0.65 -1.56 11.77
N PHE A 57 1.28 -1.00 10.74
CA PHE A 57 1.42 0.46 10.57
C PHE A 57 0.07 1.17 10.53
N SER A 58 -0.85 0.70 9.68
CA SER A 58 -2.17 1.29 9.55
C SER A 58 -2.93 1.28 10.88
N HIS A 59 -2.78 0.21 11.65
CA HIS A 59 -3.38 0.06 12.98
C HIS A 59 -2.70 0.93 14.05
N ALA A 60 -1.37 1.03 14.04
CA ALA A 60 -0.60 1.90 14.92
C ALA A 60 -0.96 3.37 14.73
N LEU A 61 -1.08 3.82 13.47
CA LEU A 61 -1.59 5.14 13.12
C LEU A 61 -3.00 5.38 13.67
N GLN A 62 -3.91 4.41 13.46
CA GLN A 62 -5.30 4.52 13.91
C GLN A 62 -5.44 4.67 15.42
N ARG A 63 -4.56 4.00 16.18
CA ARG A 63 -4.58 4.00 17.64
C ARG A 63 -3.72 5.10 18.26
N GLY A 64 -2.89 5.78 17.48
CA GLY A 64 -1.89 6.73 17.98
C GLY A 64 -0.86 6.08 18.90
N ARG A 65 -0.53 4.79 18.71
CA ARG A 65 0.37 4.03 19.60
C ARG A 65 1.26 3.10 18.81
N ARG A 66 2.50 2.88 19.28
CA ARG A 66 3.51 2.01 18.63
C ARG A 66 3.77 2.40 17.16
N ILE A 67 3.84 3.70 16.88
CA ILE A 67 4.02 4.19 15.51
C ILE A 67 5.46 3.93 15.07
N GLU A 68 6.44 4.25 15.91
CA GLU A 68 7.87 4.16 15.61
C GLU A 68 8.28 2.72 15.25
N PRO A 69 7.95 1.68 16.05
CA PRO A 69 8.28 0.30 15.68
C PRO A 69 7.57 -0.17 14.40
N ALA A 70 6.38 0.37 14.11
CA ALA A 70 5.64 0.02 12.90
C ALA A 70 6.22 0.70 11.65
N VAL A 71 6.75 1.92 11.79
CA VAL A 71 7.50 2.63 10.75
C VAL A 71 8.84 1.91 10.49
N GLU A 72 9.59 1.56 11.53
CA GLU A 72 10.83 0.79 11.40
C GLU A 72 10.61 -0.55 10.69
N ALA A 73 9.55 -1.29 11.07
CA ALA A 73 9.19 -2.55 10.40
C ALA A 73 8.84 -2.36 8.91
N LEU A 74 8.24 -1.22 8.54
CA LEU A 74 8.01 -0.89 7.14
C LEU A 74 9.31 -0.52 6.43
N LEU A 75 10.18 0.27 7.05
CA LEU A 75 11.48 0.66 6.48
C LEU A 75 12.40 -0.55 6.25
N ALA A 76 12.30 -1.58 7.10
CA ALA A 76 12.99 -2.85 6.93
C ALA A 76 12.46 -3.72 5.76
N MET A 77 11.36 -3.32 5.11
CA MET A 77 10.75 -4.07 4.01
C MET A 77 11.42 -3.75 2.67
N GLY A 78 12.31 -4.65 2.24
CA GLY A 78 13.11 -4.50 1.02
C GLY A 78 14.13 -3.36 1.13
N HIS A 79 14.93 -3.12 0.08
CA HIS A 79 15.99 -2.11 0.15
C HIS A 79 15.45 -0.66 0.24
N THR A 80 14.48 -0.31 -0.61
CA THR A 80 13.87 1.05 -0.67
C THR A 80 12.35 1.04 -0.69
N SER A 81 11.74 -0.14 -0.91
CA SER A 81 10.29 -0.29 -1.07
C SER A 81 9.48 0.16 0.15
N GLY A 82 10.04 0.01 1.35
CA GLY A 82 9.45 0.47 2.60
C GLY A 82 9.25 1.99 2.64
N ALA A 83 10.34 2.74 2.40
CA ALA A 83 10.33 4.20 2.37
C ALA A 83 9.38 4.74 1.29
N ASP A 84 9.42 4.18 0.07
CA ASP A 84 8.51 4.57 -1.00
C ASP A 84 7.04 4.32 -0.64
N THR A 85 6.77 3.30 0.17
CA THR A 85 5.41 2.96 0.60
C THR A 85 4.90 3.93 1.66
N LEU A 86 5.75 4.32 2.62
CA LEU A 86 5.42 5.39 3.57
C LEU A 86 5.17 6.72 2.85
N LEU A 87 6.04 7.10 1.91
CA LEU A 87 5.87 8.30 1.11
C LEU A 87 4.57 8.27 0.30
N GLY A 88 4.28 7.14 -0.37
CA GLY A 88 3.04 6.98 -1.11
C GLY A 88 1.78 7.06 -0.24
N PHE A 89 1.83 6.49 0.97
CA PHE A 89 0.73 6.62 1.94
C PHE A 89 0.53 8.08 2.36
N TRP A 90 1.60 8.77 2.74
CA TRP A 90 1.56 10.18 3.13
C TRP A 90 1.03 11.07 2.00
N LEU A 91 1.56 10.92 0.78
CA LEU A 91 1.09 11.67 -0.40
C LEU A 91 -0.39 11.46 -0.65
N ALA A 92 -0.85 10.20 -0.58
CA ALA A 92 -2.26 9.89 -0.78
C ALA A 92 -3.15 10.66 0.20
N GLN A 93 -2.79 10.71 1.49
CA GLN A 93 -3.57 11.44 2.50
C GLN A 93 -3.79 12.93 2.19
N HIS A 94 -2.96 13.54 1.33
CA HIS A 94 -3.11 14.94 0.91
C HIS A 94 -3.90 15.14 -0.38
N ILE A 95 -4.12 14.07 -1.16
CA ILE A 95 -4.82 14.14 -2.45
C ILE A 95 -6.18 13.43 -2.43
N ILE A 96 -6.41 12.56 -1.45
CA ILE A 96 -7.70 11.89 -1.25
C ILE A 96 -8.47 12.59 -0.16
#